data_AF-A0A973B334-F1
#
_entry.id   AF-A0A973B334-F1
#
_cell.length_a   1.000
_cell.length_b   1.000
_cell.length_c   1.000
_cell.angle_alpha   90.00
_cell.angle_beta   90.00
_cell.angle_gamma   90.00
#
_symmetry.space_group_name_H-M   'P 1'
#
loop_
_entity.id
_entity.type
_entity.pdbx_description
1 polymer ?
#
loop_
_entity_poly.entity_id
_entity_poly.type
_entity_poly.pdbx_seq_one_letter_code
_entity_poly.pdbx_strand_id
1 'polypeptide(L)' 'MSDLNDVGDRDGWRCWLCDEPVDPEASVNADRGPSVDSWGATKGKRPVASAERLAHRACNTRKGKVQPVVPWAPQL' A
#
# COMPACT_ATOMS: atom_id res chain seq x y z
N MET A 1 -4.29 12.12 5.05
CA MET A 1 -3.00 11.56 4.63
C MET A 1 -2.28 11.22 5.91
N SER A 2 -2.32 9.94 6.30
CA SER A 2 -1.50 9.44 7.40
C SER A 2 -0.02 9.59 7.02
N ASP A 3 0.85 9.73 8.01
CA ASP A 3 2.30 9.73 7.75
C ASP A 3 2.71 8.38 7.14
N LEU A 4 3.69 8.39 6.24
CA LEU A 4 4.21 7.17 5.62
C LEU A 4 4.70 6.18 6.69
N ASN A 5 5.27 6.70 7.77
CA ASN A 5 5.74 5.90 8.89
C ASN A 5 4.59 5.25 9.65
N ASP A 6 3.48 5.97 9.89
CA ASP A 6 2.29 5.40 10.54
C ASP A 6 1.67 4.25 9.73
N VAL A 7 1.67 4.38 8.40
CA VAL A 7 1.21 3.33 7.49
C VAL A 7 2.20 2.17 7.46
N GLY A 8 3.50 2.48 7.42
CA GLY A 8 4.59 1.51 7.48
C GLY A 8 4.52 0.65 8.74
N ASP A 9 4.41 1.26 9.91
CA ASP A 9 4.36 0.58 11.19
C ASP A 9 3.10 -0.29 11.34
N ARG A 10 1.95 0.19 10.85
CA ARG A 10 0.69 -0.58 10.84
C ARG A 10 0.79 -1.84 9.98
N ASP A 11 1.43 -1.72 8.83
CA ASP A 11 1.56 -2.81 7.85
C ASP A 11 2.87 -3.61 8.04
N GLY A 12 3.61 -3.35 9.14
CA GLY A 12 4.85 -4.05 9.48
C GLY A 12 5.96 -3.90 8.44
N TRP A 13 5.99 -2.75 7.75
CA TRP A 13 6.92 -2.46 6.66
C TRP A 13 6.91 -3.52 5.56
N ARG A 14 5.73 -4.06 5.26
CA ARG A 14 5.51 -5.02 4.18
C ARG A 14 4.63 -4.44 3.09
N CYS A 15 5.05 -4.66 1.85
CA CYS A 15 4.30 -4.25 0.68
C CYS A 15 3.06 -5.13 0.54
N TRP A 16 1.87 -4.57 0.66
CA TRP A 16 0.63 -5.36 0.59
C TRP A 16 0.38 -6.01 -0.80
N LEU A 17 1.06 -5.53 -1.85
CA LEU A 17 0.91 -6.03 -3.23
C LEU A 17 1.79 -7.25 -3.54
N CYS A 18 3.03 -7.28 -3.03
CA CYS A 18 3.98 -8.36 -3.32
C CYS A 18 4.48 -9.11 -2.07
N ASP A 19 4.05 -8.70 -0.88
CA ASP A 19 4.43 -9.26 0.43
C ASP A 19 5.93 -9.18 0.77
N GLU A 20 6.72 -8.46 -0.03
CA GLU A 20 8.13 -8.23 0.24
C GLU A 20 8.33 -7.06 1.22
N PRO A 21 9.42 -7.06 2.00
CA PRO A 21 9.76 -5.96 2.89
C PRO A 21 9.97 -4.67 2.11
N VAL A 22 9.53 -3.57 2.69
CA VAL A 22 9.73 -2.19 2.24
C VAL A 22 10.76 -1.58 3.17
N ASP A 23 11.80 -1.00 2.59
CA ASP A 23 12.83 -0.30 3.37
C ASP A 23 12.33 1.11 3.74
N PRO A 24 12.17 1.45 5.04
CA PRO A 24 11.76 2.78 5.49
C PRO A 24 12.74 3.88 5.10
N GLU A 25 14.03 3.56 5.06
CA GLU A 25 15.11 4.52 4.78
C GLU A 25 15.39 4.66 3.28
N ALA A 26 14.78 3.80 2.46
CA ALA A 26 14.91 3.91 1.02
C ALA A 26 14.20 5.16 0.49
N SER A 27 14.79 5.76 -0.54
CA SER A 27 14.19 6.92 -1.20
C SER A 27 12.79 6.57 -1.73
N VAL A 28 11.80 7.41 -1.43
CA VAL A 28 10.44 7.32 -1.98
C VAL A 28 10.39 7.38 -3.52
N ASN A 29 11.48 7.84 -4.16
CA ASN A 29 11.63 7.87 -5.62
C ASN A 29 12.20 6.57 -6.19
N ALA A 30 12.75 5.69 -5.36
CA ALA A 30 13.24 4.39 -5.79
C ALA A 30 12.08 3.45 -6.11
N ASP A 31 12.29 2.50 -7.02
CA ASP A 31 11.27 1.51 -7.36
C ASP A 31 10.85 0.64 -6.17
N ARG A 32 11.83 0.30 -5.31
CA ARG A 32 11.65 -0.38 -4.03
C ARG A 32 11.40 0.58 -2.85
N GLY A 33 11.21 1.87 -3.14
CA GLY A 33 10.94 2.88 -2.13
C GLY A 33 9.55 2.73 -1.51
N PRO A 34 9.36 3.21 -0.28
CA PRO A 34 8.07 3.18 0.41
C PRO A 34 7.07 4.15 -0.26
N SER A 35 5.81 3.72 -0.37
CA SER A 35 4.70 4.54 -0.87
C SER A 35 3.38 4.19 -0.20
N VAL A 36 2.51 5.18 -0.04
CA VAL A 36 1.14 4.97 0.48
C VAL A 36 0.19 4.73 -0.69
N ASP A 37 -0.58 3.66 -0.60
CA ASP A 37 -1.65 3.33 -1.53
C ASP A 37 -3.02 3.59 -0.90
N SER A 38 -3.86 4.33 -1.62
CA SER A 38 -5.22 4.69 -1.19
C SER A 38 -6.22 3.69 -1.79
N TRP A 39 -6.40 2.54 -1.15
CA TRP A 39 -7.43 1.57 -1.54
C TRP A 39 -8.81 1.97 -0.99
N GLY A 40 -9.86 1.82 -1.81
CA GLY A 40 -11.25 1.98 -1.36
C GLY A 40 -11.79 3.42 -1.28
N ALA A 41 -11.04 4.43 -1.72
CA ALA A 41 -11.55 5.81 -1.85
C ALA A 41 -12.50 5.95 -3.07
N THR A 42 -13.53 5.11 -3.16
CA THR A 42 -14.61 5.31 -4.14
C THR A 42 -15.46 6.48 -3.68
N LYS A 43 -15.45 7.58 -4.46
CA LYS A 43 -16.41 8.68 -4.31
C LYS A 43 -17.84 8.12 -4.32
N GLY A 44 -18.53 8.10 -3.18
CA GLY A 44 -19.99 8.07 -3.15
C GLY A 44 -20.70 7.04 -2.28
N LYS A 45 -20.02 6.13 -1.57
CA LYS A 45 -20.67 5.27 -0.55
C LYS A 45 -19.83 5.30 0.73
N ARG A 46 -20.52 5.28 1.88
CA ARG A 46 -20.05 5.52 3.27
C ARG A 46 -18.53 5.40 3.44
N PRO A 47 -17.86 6.32 4.15
CA PRO A 47 -16.42 6.25 4.36
C PRO A 47 -16.08 4.99 5.16
N VAL A 48 -15.91 3.87 4.46
CA VAL A 48 -15.00 2.82 4.89
C VAL A 48 -13.69 3.57 4.95
N ALA A 49 -13.14 3.75 6.16
CA ALA A 49 -11.92 4.50 6.37
C ALA A 49 -10.95 4.15 5.23
N SER A 50 -10.68 5.11 4.33
CA SER A 50 -9.86 4.87 3.15
C SER A 50 -8.59 4.20 3.65
N ALA A 51 -8.45 2.91 3.35
CA ALA A 51 -7.47 2.07 3.99
C ALA A 51 -6.13 2.38 3.31
N GLU A 52 -5.47 3.44 3.76
CA GLU A 52 -4.10 3.75 3.39
C GLU A 52 -3.24 2.55 3.80
N ARG A 53 -2.59 1.93 2.80
CA ARG A 53 -1.75 0.73 2.94
C ARG A 53 -0.36 0.95 2.34
N LEU A 54 0.64 0.25 2.86
CA LEU A 54 2.03 0.37 2.42
C LEU A 54 2.31 -0.48 1.17
N ALA A 55 2.84 0.14 0.13
CA ALA A 55 3.30 -0.56 -1.07
C ALA A 55 4.65 0.00 -1.54
N HIS A 56 5.43 -0.81 -2.26
CA HIS A 56 6.55 -0.26 -3.03
C HIS A 56 6.02 0.70 -4.10
N ARG A 57 6.75 1.78 -4.37
CA ARG A 57 6.42 2.75 -5.43
C ARG A 57 6.15 2.07 -6.77
N ALA A 58 7.00 1.12 -7.18
CA ALA A 58 6.82 0.40 -8.45
C ALA A 58 5.57 -0.50 -8.44
N CYS A 59 5.29 -1.17 -7.32
CA CYS A 59 4.10 -2.01 -7.17
C CYS A 59 2.82 -1.16 -7.23
N ASN A 60 2.80 -0.05 -6.49
CA ASN A 60 1.68 0.88 -6.46
C ASN A 60 1.39 1.47 -7.84
N THR A 61 2.44 1.87 -8.58
CA THR A 61 2.31 2.42 -9.95
C THR A 61 1.76 1.40 -10.96
N ARG A 62 2.00 0.10 -10.73
CA ARG A 62 1.57 -0.99 -11.62
C ARG A 62 0.27 -1.66 -11.16
N LYS A 63 -0.34 -1.19 -10.07
CA LYS A 63 -1.61 -1.69 -9.54
C LYS A 63 -2.68 -1.66 -10.64
N GLY A 64 -3.34 -2.79 -10.87
CA GLY A 64 -4.31 -3.00 -11.96
C GLY A 64 -3.71 -3.58 -13.26
N LYS A 65 -2.38 -3.51 -13.46
CA LYS A 65 -1.67 -4.24 -14.53
C LYS A 65 -1.02 -5.53 -14.04
N VAL A 66 -0.75 -5.62 -12.75
CA VAL A 66 -0.23 -6.82 -12.08
C VAL A 66 -1.25 -7.22 -11.02
N GLN A 67 -1.70 -8.48 -11.05
CA GLN A 67 -2.54 -9.00 -9.97
C GLN A 67 -1.69 -9.06 -8.69
N PRO A 68 -2.22 -8.61 -7.55
CA PRO A 68 -1.52 -8.74 -6.27
C PRO A 68 -1.20 -10.21 -6.03
N VAL A 69 0.03 -10.48 -5.57
CA VAL A 69 0.52 -11.85 -5.32
C VAL A 69 -0.21 -12.46 -4.13
N VAL A 70 -0.70 -11.63 -3.22
CA VAL A 70 -1.47 -12.05 -2.05
C VAL A 70 -2.96 -11.92 -2.35
N PRO A 71 -3.72 -13.02 -2.47
CA PRO A 71 -5.17 -12.95 -2.53
C PRO A 71 -5.70 -12.47 -1.17
N TRP A 72 -6.48 -11.40 -1.15
CA TRP A 72 -7.04 -10.88 0.09
C TRP A 72 -8.20 -11.79 0.57
N ALA A 73 -8.24 -12.10 1.87
CA ALA A 73 -9.40 -12.68 2.53
C ALA A 73 -10.65 -11.77 2.35
N PRO A 74 -11.80 -12.28 1.91
CA PRO A 74 -12.95 -11.45 1.54
C PRO A 74 -13.64 -10.69 2.70
N GLN A 75 -13.04 -10.58 3.89
CA GLN A 75 -13.70 -10.17 5.14
C GLN A 75 -13.02 -9.02 5.92
N LEU A 76 -12.30 -8.12 5.25
CA LEU A 76 -11.79 -6.88 5.87
C LEU A 76 -12.53 -5.64 5.37
#